data_AF-E9IBN1-F1
#
_entry.id   AF-E9IBN1-F1
#
_cell.length_a   1.000
_cell.length_b   1.000
_cell.length_c   1.000
_cell.angle_alpha   90.00
_cell.angle_beta   90.00
_cell.angle_gamma   90.00
#
_symmetry.space_group_name_H-M   'P 1'
#
loop_
_entity.id
_entity.type
_entity.pdbx_description
1 polymer ?
#
loop_
_entity_poly.entity_id
_entity_poly.type
_entity_poly.pdbx_seq_one_letter_code
_entity_poly.pdbx_strand_id
1 'polypeptide(L)' 'VRLVSLAAQKFISEIANDALQHCKTRGANQNTKTKGKDRRYTLTMEDLTPAVAEYGIIVKKPHYFV' A
#
# COMPACT_ATOMS: atom_id res chain seq x y z
N VAL A 1 -14.37 2.93 24.73
CA VAL A 1 -14.08 2.16 23.49
C VAL A 1 -13.76 3.05 22.29
N ARG A 2 -14.41 4.22 22.10
CA ARG A 2 -14.20 5.11 20.94
C ARG A 2 -12.75 5.53 20.68
N LEU A 3 -11.97 5.84 21.72
CA LEU A 3 -10.58 6.30 21.56
C LEU A 3 -9.68 5.22 20.95
N VAL A 4 -9.80 3.97 21.41
CA VAL A 4 -9.05 2.83 20.88
C VAL A 4 -9.46 2.56 19.43
N SER A 5 -10.76 2.64 19.12
CA SER A 5 -11.26 2.50 17.75
C SER A 5 -10.71 3.58 16.81
N LEU A 6 -10.67 4.85 17.26
CA LEU A 6 -10.08 5.97 16.52
C LEU A 6 -8.58 5.78 16.29
N ALA A 7 -7.85 5.33 17.32
CA ALA A 7 -6.41 5.05 17.20
C ALA A 7 -6.14 3.96 16.17
N ALA A 8 -6.89 2.85 16.21
CA ALA A 8 -6.77 1.77 15.23
C ALA A 8 -7.12 2.25 13.81
N GLN A 9 -8.19 3.04 13.67
CA GLN A 9 -8.58 3.62 12.38
C GLN A 9 -7.48 4.52 11.83
N LYS A 10 -6.89 5.40 12.66
CA LYS A 10 -5.76 6.26 12.25
C LYS A 10 -4.57 5.42 11.80
N PHE A 11 -4.19 4.41 12.58
CA PHE A 11 -3.08 3.52 12.26
C PHE A 11 -3.24 2.84 10.90
N ILE A 12 -4.40 2.23 10.63
CA ILE A 12 -4.69 1.60 9.33
C ILE A 12 -4.72 2.64 8.20
N SER A 13 -5.24 3.84 8.47
CA SER A 13 -5.28 4.92 7.49
C SER A 13 -3.87 5.37 7.09
N GLU A 14 -2.94 5.47 8.04
CA GLU A 14 -1.54 5.84 7.77
C GLU A 14 -0.87 4.81 6.86
N ILE A 15 -0.93 3.52 7.22
CA ILE A 15 -0.36 2.43 6.40
C ILE A 15 -0.96 2.41 4.98
N ALA A 16 -2.27 2.60 4.86
CA ALA A 16 -2.93 2.60 3.56
C ALA A 16 -2.51 3.79 2.68
N ASN A 17 -2.26 4.96 3.28
CA ASN A 17 -1.78 6.13 2.56
C ASN A 17 -0.34 5.94 2.07
N ASP A 18 0.53 5.35 2.90
CA ASP A 18 1.92 5.06 2.53
C ASP A 18 1.97 4.02 1.40
N ALA A 19 1.19 2.93 1.51
CA ALA A 19 1.06 1.95 0.44
C ALA A 19 0.49 2.57 -0.86
N LEU A 20 -0.45 3.52 -0.76
CA LEU A 20 -0.96 4.25 -1.93
C LEU A 20 0.13 5.09 -2.60
N GLN A 21 1.05 5.68 -1.83
CA GLN A 21 2.18 6.42 -2.39
C GLN A 21 3.14 5.49 -3.16
N HIS A 22 3.43 4.30 -2.62
CA HIS A 22 4.17 3.25 -3.35
C HIS A 22 3.41 2.81 -4.62
N CYS A 23 2.09 2.65 -4.54
CA CYS A 23 1.26 2.26 -5.68
C CYS A 23 1.31 3.32 -6.81
N LYS A 24 1.25 4.61 -6.44
CA LYS A 24 1.35 5.74 -7.39
C LYS A 24 2.73 5.84 -8.03
N THR A 25 3.82 5.68 -7.25
CA THR A 25 5.19 5.75 -7.77
C THR A 25 5.49 4.58 -8.72
N ARG A 26 5.09 3.35 -8.37
CA ARG A 26 5.14 2.21 -9.31
C ARG A 26 4.35 2.51 -10.59
N GLY A 27 3.17 3.11 -10.44
CA GLY A 27 2.31 3.47 -11.54
C GLY A 27 2.86 4.60 -12.44
N ALA A 28 3.65 5.52 -11.91
CA ALA A 28 4.26 6.61 -12.67
C ALA A 28 5.37 6.11 -13.61
N ASN A 29 6.09 5.07 -13.21
CA ASN A 29 7.13 4.44 -14.03
C ASN A 29 6.56 3.55 -15.15
N GLN A 30 5.30 3.14 -15.03
CA GLN A 30 4.55 2.52 -16.12
C GLN A 30 4.05 3.65 -17.04
N ASN A 31 4.69 3.83 -18.20
CA ASN A 31 4.41 4.86 -19.20
C ASN A 31 2.97 4.77 -19.74
N THR A 32 1.97 5.17 -18.95
CA THR A 32 0.55 5.10 -19.30
C THR A 32 0.10 6.42 -19.89
N LYS A 33 0.49 6.67 -21.15
CA LYS A 33 0.05 7.82 -21.96
C LYS A 33 -1.47 7.85 -22.25
N THR A 34 -2.27 6.93 -21.71
CA THR A 34 -3.65 6.69 -22.19
C THR A 34 -4.76 6.56 -21.14
N LYS A 35 -4.52 6.70 -19.81
CA LYS A 35 -5.59 6.48 -18.81
C LYS A 35 -5.58 7.50 -17.68
N GLY A 36 -5.99 8.73 -17.98
CA GLY A 36 -6.10 9.82 -17.00
C GLY A 36 -7.37 9.80 -16.14
N LYS A 37 -8.40 9.01 -16.49
CA LYS A 37 -9.72 9.06 -15.82
C LYS A 37 -10.18 7.74 -15.17
N ASP A 38 -9.76 6.59 -15.69
CA ASP A 38 -10.14 5.25 -15.16
C ASP A 38 -8.98 4.52 -14.47
N ARG A 39 -8.06 5.25 -13.85
CA ARG A 39 -6.92 4.62 -13.16
C ARG A 39 -7.37 4.05 -11.82
N ARG A 40 -7.79 2.78 -11.83
CA ARG A 40 -8.09 2.02 -10.61
C ARG A 40 -6.79 1.65 -9.89
N TYR A 41 -6.61 2.13 -8.67
CA TYR A 41 -5.53 1.67 -7.80
C TYR A 41 -5.87 0.29 -7.24
N THR A 42 -4.87 -0.59 -7.21
CA THR A 42 -4.96 -1.92 -6.62
C THR A 42 -3.83 -2.04 -5.61
N LEU A 43 -4.17 -2.40 -4.37
CA LEU A 43 -3.19 -2.65 -3.32
C LEU A 43 -2.54 -4.01 -3.57
N THR A 44 -1.21 -4.03 -3.68
CA THR A 44 -0.44 -5.26 -3.88
C THR A 44 0.64 -5.42 -2.81
N MET A 45 1.29 -6.59 -2.79
CA MET A 45 2.39 -6.86 -1.87
C MET A 45 3.61 -5.99 -2.14
N GLU A 46 3.81 -5.52 -3.37
CA GLU A 46 4.92 -4.62 -3.74
C GLU A 46 4.75 -3.24 -3.12
N ASP A 47 3.49 -2.82 -2.86
CA ASP A 47 3.17 -1.55 -2.21
C ASP A 47 3.16 -1.68 -0.70
N LEU A 48 2.55 -2.76 -0.21
CA LEU A 48 2.30 -2.96 1.21
C LEU A 48 3.58 -3.34 1.97
N THR A 49 4.44 -4.17 1.38
CA THR A 49 5.67 -4.64 2.03
C THR A 49 6.60 -3.48 2.43
N PRO A 50 6.96 -2.53 1.54
CA PRO A 50 7.76 -1.38 1.96
C PRO A 50 7.02 -0.49 2.96
N ALA A 51 5.71 -0.26 2.78
CA ALA A 51 4.91 0.57 3.68
C ALA A 51 4.94 0.05 5.13
N VAL A 52 4.75 -1.25 5.36
CA VAL A 52 4.77 -1.82 6.72
C VAL A 52 6.17 -2.06 7.27
N ALA A 53 7.19 -2.14 6.39
CA ALA A 53 8.58 -2.27 6.81
C ALA A 53 9.08 -1.02 7.55
N GLU A 54 8.57 0.17 7.21
CA GLU A 54 8.85 1.42 7.93
C GLU A 54 8.36 1.40 9.39
N TYR A 55 7.33 0.59 9.66
CA TYR A 55 6.82 0.33 11.02
C TYR A 55 7.51 -0.86 11.70
N GLY A 56 8.55 -1.44 11.10
CA GLY A 56 9.27 -2.60 11.63
C GLY A 56 8.57 -3.96 11.43
N ILE A 57 7.52 -4.01 10.59
CA ILE A 57 6.79 -5.25 10.31
C ILE A 57 7.46 -5.98 9.15
N ILE A 58 7.88 -7.23 9.38
CA ILE A 58 8.56 -8.06 8.37
C ILE A 58 7.52 -8.94 7.65
N VAL A 59 7.34 -8.70 6.36
CA VAL A 59 6.46 -9.51 5.51
C VAL A 59 7.29 -10.54 4.74
N LYS A 60 7.06 -11.83 5.02
CA LYS A 60 7.69 -12.95 4.29
C LYS A 60 6.63 -13.67 3.46
N LYS A 61 6.44 -13.25 2.23
CA LYS A 61 5.53 -13.91 1.27
C LYS A 61 6.33 -14.40 0.05
N PRO A 62 6.53 -15.71 -0.10
CA PRO A 62 7.14 -16.24 -1.31
C PRO A 62 6.20 -16.07 -2.51
N HIS A 63 6.76 -15.94 -3.71
CA HIS A 63 5.97 -15.82 -4.94
C HIS A 63 5.29 -17.14 -5.34
N TYR A 64 5.89 -18.26 -4.97
CA TYR A 64 5.39 -19.61 -5.20
C TYR A 64 5.83 -20.52 -4.06
N PHE A 65 5.10 -21.61 -3.85
CA PHE A 65 5.50 -22.72 -2.99
C PHE A 65 6.14 -23.80 -3.87
N VAL A 66 7.16 -24.48 -3.36
CA VAL A 66 7.76 -25.68 -3.99
C VAL A 66 7.11 -26.91 -3.40
#